data_AF-A0A532DEQ1-F1
#
_entry.id   AF-A0A532DEQ1-F1
#
_cell.length_a   1.000
_cell.length_b   1.000
_cell.length_c   1.000
_cell.angle_alpha   90.00
_cell.angle_beta   90.00
_cell.angle_gamma   90.00
#
_symmetry.space_group_name_H-M   'P 1'
#
loop_
_entity.id
_entity.type
_entity.pdbx_description
1 polymer ?
#
loop_
_entity_poly.entity_id
_entity_poly.type
_entity_poly.pdbx_seq_one_letter_code
_entity_poly.pdbx_strand_id
1 'polypeptide(L)' 'MSAPAIQTKRWTRQEYDRMADAGLFSPHARVQLIEGDILSMTPQSSPHAATIGKTQRVLDRLLGPKV' A
#
# COMPACT_ATOMS: atom_id res chain seq x y z
N MET A 1 -16.41 -36.66 -1.62
CA MET A 1 -16.53 -35.65 -0.56
C MET A 1 -16.30 -34.28 -1.19
N SER A 2 -17.31 -33.41 -1.25
CA SER A 2 -17.09 -32.02 -1.70
C SER A 2 -16.35 -31.26 -0.61
N ALA A 3 -15.22 -30.65 -0.95
CA ALA A 3 -14.57 -29.69 -0.06
C ALA A 3 -15.50 -28.49 0.14
N PRO A 4 -15.63 -27.95 1.36
CA PRO A 4 -16.41 -26.74 1.59
C PRO A 4 -15.84 -25.61 0.72
N ALA A 5 -16.73 -24.81 0.13
CA ALA A 5 -16.32 -23.67 -0.68
C ALA A 5 -15.57 -22.67 0.21
N ILE A 6 -14.34 -22.30 -0.19
CA ILE A 6 -13.57 -21.27 0.49
C ILE A 6 -14.30 -19.94 0.26
N GLN A 7 -14.74 -19.29 1.33
CA GLN A 7 -15.29 -17.93 1.28
C GLN A 7 -14.24 -16.92 1.71
N THR A 8 -13.97 -15.94 0.86
CA THR A 8 -13.07 -14.83 1.17
C THR A 8 -13.82 -13.69 1.85
N LYS A 9 -13.17 -13.05 2.82
CA LYS A 9 -13.70 -11.88 3.53
C LYS A 9 -13.16 -10.60 2.90
N ARG A 10 -14.02 -9.59 2.71
CA ARG A 10 -13.60 -8.21 2.38
C ARG A 10 -13.21 -7.46 3.65
N TRP A 11 -12.09 -6.74 3.58
CA TRP A 11 -11.56 -5.94 4.69
C TRP A 11 -12.05 -4.50 4.61
N THR A 12 -12.37 -3.94 5.77
CA THR A 12 -12.59 -2.50 5.92
C THR A 12 -11.25 -1.78 6.17
N ARG A 13 -11.23 -0.46 5.95
CA ARG A 13 -10.07 0.36 6.29
C ARG A 13 -9.67 0.26 7.76
N GLN A 14 -10.65 0.31 8.66
CA GLN A 14 -10.40 0.23 10.10
C GLN A 14 -9.80 -1.11 10.51
N GLU A 15 -10.17 -2.20 9.85
CA GLU A 15 -9.53 -3.51 10.09
C GLU A 15 -8.11 -3.55 9.55
N TYR A 16 -7.87 -3.01 8.36
CA TYR A 16 -6.53 -2.88 7.80
C TYR A 16 -5.58 -2.10 8.73
N ASP A 17 -6.03 -0.94 9.22
CA ASP A 17 -5.24 -0.10 10.14
C ASP A 17 -4.94 -0.86 11.44
N ARG A 18 -5.94 -1.54 12.03
CA ARG A 18 -5.73 -2.38 13.23
C ARG A 18 -4.74 -3.53 12.99
N MET A 19 -4.76 -4.14 11.81
CA MET A 19 -3.80 -5.20 11.47
C MET A 19 -2.37 -4.63 11.34
N ALA A 20 -2.23 -3.44 10.77
CA ALA A 20 -0.94 -2.76 10.70
C ALA A 20 -0.42 -2.40 12.09
N ASP A 21 -1.25 -1.82 12.96
CA ASP A 21 -0.89 -1.44 14.33
C ASP A 21 -0.53 -2.66 15.20
N ALA A 22 -1.21 -3.79 14.98
CA ALA A 22 -0.91 -5.05 15.64
C ALA A 22 0.32 -5.79 15.07
N GLY A 23 0.97 -5.24 14.03
CA GLY A 23 2.20 -5.79 13.47
C GLY A 23 2.02 -7.04 12.62
N LEU A 24 0.82 -7.28 12.06
CA LEU A 24 0.56 -8.44 11.20
C LEU A 24 1.32 -8.36 9.86
N PHE A 25 1.67 -7.15 9.43
CA PHE A 25 2.49 -6.94 8.25
C PHE A 25 3.96 -6.82 8.64
N SER A 26 4.83 -7.45 7.85
CA SER A 26 6.28 -7.23 7.98
C SER A 26 6.59 -5.72 7.86
N PRO A 27 7.58 -5.18 8.58
CA PRO A 27 8.01 -3.79 8.44
C PRO A 27 8.39 -3.38 7.01
N HIS A 28 8.69 -4.37 6.16
CA HIS A 28 9.02 -4.17 4.74
C HIS A 28 7.90 -4.62 3.80
N ALA A 29 6.78 -5.12 4.32
CA ALA A 29 5.64 -5.49 3.50
C ALA A 29 5.02 -4.23 2.89
N ARG A 30 5.06 -4.14 1.56
CA ARG A 30 4.34 -3.11 0.81
C ARG A 30 3.01 -3.69 0.38
N VAL A 31 2.01 -3.61 1.25
CA VAL A 31 0.63 -4.04 0.95
C VAL A 31 -0.31 -2.84 0.84
N GLN A 32 -1.42 -3.03 0.14
CA GLN A 32 -2.46 -2.02 -0.05
C GLN A 32 -3.84 -2.64 0.13
N LEU A 33 -4.76 -1.88 0.75
CA LEU A 33 -6.18 -2.21 0.76
C LEU A 33 -6.86 -1.62 -0.49
N ILE A 34 -7.27 -2.47 -1.41
CA ILE A 34 -7.97 -2.08 -2.64
C ILE A 34 -9.32 -2.79 -2.69
N GLU A 35 -10.40 -2.01 -2.65
CA GLU A 35 -11.80 -2.50 -2.68
C GLU A 35 -12.17 -3.55 -1.62
N GLY A 36 -11.35 -3.72 -0.58
CA GLY A 36 -11.52 -4.75 0.45
C GLY A 36 -10.57 -5.95 0.32
N ASP A 37 -9.68 -5.97 -0.66
CA ASP A 37 -8.58 -6.93 -0.74
C ASP A 37 -7.28 -6.30 -0.25
N ILE A 38 -6.47 -7.12 0.41
CA ILE A 38 -5.09 -6.76 0.75
C ILE A 38 -4.19 -7.33 -0.34
N LEU A 39 -3.62 -6.44 -1.14
CA LEU A 39 -2.78 -6.79 -2.28
C LEU A 39 -1.33 -6.43 -2.01
N SER A 40 -0.40 -7.30 -2.39
CA SER A 40 1.02 -6.96 -2.43
C SER A 40 1.28 -5.99 -3.56
N MET A 41 1.98 -4.90 -3.26
CA MET A 41 2.32 -3.91 -4.25
C MET A 41 3.52 -4.39 -5.08
N THR A 42 3.46 -4.15 -6.38
CA THR A 42 4.54 -4.49 -7.30
C THR A 42 5.81 -3.69 -6.98
N PRO A 43 7.01 -4.31 -7.02
CA PRO A 43 8.26 -3.59 -6.90
C PRO A 43 8.37 -2.46 -7.94
N GLN A 44 8.91 -1.32 -7.53
CA GLN A 44 9.17 -0.21 -8.44
C GLN A 44 10.47 -0.45 -9.20
N SER A 45 10.43 -0.40 -10.52
CA SER A 45 11.64 -0.42 -11.36
C SER A 45 12.38 0.93 -11.27
N SER A 46 13.66 0.95 -11.62
CA SER A 46 14.49 2.17 -11.55
C SER A 46 13.88 3.36 -12.32
N PRO A 47 13.32 3.20 -13.54
CA PRO A 47 12.64 4.31 -14.23
C PRO A 47 11.42 4.85 -13.48
N HIS A 48 10.63 3.97 -12.86
CA HIS A 48 9.48 4.36 -12.04
C HIS A 48 9.95 5.18 -10.83
N ALA A 49 10.91 4.66 -10.07
CA ALA A 49 11.43 5.33 -8.88
C ALA A 49 12.05 6.71 -9.22
N ALA A 50 12.81 6.79 -10.33
CA ALA A 50 13.41 8.04 -10.79
C ALA A 50 12.34 9.09 -11.16
N THR A 51 11.26 8.68 -11.80
CA THR A 51 10.14 9.56 -12.17
C THR A 51 9.46 10.13 -10.93
N ILE A 52 9.13 9.28 -9.95
CA ILE A 52 8.56 9.73 -8.66
C ILE A 52 9.46 10.79 -8.01
N GLY A 53 10.75 10.51 -7.87
CA GLY A 53 11.68 11.42 -7.20
C GLY A 53 11.85 12.76 -7.93
N LYS A 54 11.84 12.76 -9.27
CA LYS A 54 11.86 14.00 -10.07
C LYS A 54 10.60 14.82 -9.87
N THR A 55 9.43 14.18 -9.96
CA THR A 55 8.13 14.84 -9.77
C THR A 55 8.01 15.43 -8.37
N GLN A 56 8.37 14.66 -7.35
CA GLN A 56 8.32 15.12 -5.95
C GLN A 56 9.16 16.38 -5.74
N ARG A 57 10.41 16.41 -6.23
CA ARG A 57 11.27 17.61 -6.13
C ARG A 57 10.67 18.86 -6.77
N VAL A 58 9.99 18.70 -7.91
CA VAL A 58 9.32 19.82 -8.58
C VAL A 58 8.14 20.32 -7.76
N LEU A 59 7.31 19.41 -7.24
CA LEU A 59 6.17 19.77 -6.38
C LEU A 59 6.63 20.43 -5.09
N ASP A 60 7.66 19.90 -4.43
CA ASP A 60 8.22 20.48 -3.20
C ASP A 60 8.73 21.91 -3.44
N ARG A 61 9.38 22.16 -4.59
CA ARG A 61 9.84 23.51 -4.94
C ARG A 61 8.68 24.50 -5.15
N LEU A 62 7.57 24.05 -5.72
CA LEU A 62 6.44 24.91 -6.08
C LEU A 62 5.45 25.12 -4.93
N LEU A 63 5.23 24.08 -4.14
CA LEU A 63 4.16 23.99 -3.14
C LEU A 63 4.68 23.80 -1.72
N GLY A 64 5.97 23.55 -1.54
CA GLY A 64 6.57 23.33 -0.24
C GLY A 64 6.54 24.60 0.63
N PRO A 65 6.68 24.45 1.95
CA PRO A 65 6.75 25.59 2.87
C PRO A 65 7.86 26.54 2.45
N LYS A 66 7.53 27.83 2.35
CA LYS A 66 8.54 28.88 2.20
C LYS A 66 9.14 29.09 3.58
N VAL A 67 10.32 28.53 3.78
CA VAL A 67 11.18 28.87 4.93
C VAL A 67 11.78 30.25 4.71
#